data_AF-A0AAJ7X8U4-F1
#
_entry.id   AF-A0AAJ7X8U4-F1
#
_cell.length_a   1.000
_cell.length_b   1.000
_cell.length_c   1.000
_cell.angle_alpha   90.00
_cell.angle_beta   90.00
_cell.angle_gamma   90.00
#
_symmetry.space_group_name_H-M   'P 1'
#
loop_
_entity.id
_entity.type
_entity.pdbx_description
1 polymer ?
#
loop_
_entity_poly.entity_id
_entity_poly.type
_entity_poly.pdbx_seq_one_letter_code
_entity_poly.pdbx_strand_id
1 'polypeptide(L)' 'MADKPDLSSIETFDKSKLKKAETTEKNTLPTKETIDQEKSQPNA' A
#
# COMPACT_ATOMS: atom_id res chain seq x y z
N MET A 1 -28.14 -17.66 14.98
CA MET A 1 -27.53 -18.53 13.95
C MET A 1 -26.34 -17.76 13.39
N ALA A 2 -25.20 -18.41 13.21
CA ALA A 2 -23.98 -17.72 12.81
C ALA A 2 -24.06 -17.37 11.33
N ASP A 3 -24.34 -16.11 11.01
CA ASP A 3 -24.18 -15.53 9.67
C ASP A 3 -22.67 -15.45 9.36
N LYS A 4 -22.06 -16.61 9.09
CA LYS A 4 -20.69 -16.66 8.58
C LYS A 4 -20.75 -16.37 7.08
N PRO A 5 -19.97 -15.39 6.60
CA PRO A 5 -19.94 -15.08 5.18
C PRO A 5 -19.47 -16.31 4.39
N ASP A 6 -20.11 -16.56 3.26
CA ASP A 6 -19.70 -17.63 2.34
C ASP A 6 -18.31 -17.31 1.76
N LEU A 7 -17.30 -18.08 2.19
CA LEU A 7 -15.90 -17.93 1.79
C LEU A 7 -15.55 -18.78 0.56
N SER A 8 -16.46 -19.64 0.07
CA SER A 8 -16.20 -20.52 -1.09
C SER A 8 -15.89 -19.73 -2.36
N SER A 9 -16.43 -18.52 -2.46
CA SER A 9 -16.14 -17.59 -3.55
C SER A 9 -14.70 -17.06 -3.52
N ILE A 10 -14.04 -17.02 -2.35
CA ILE A 10 -12.65 -16.57 -2.21
C ILE A 10 -11.68 -17.71 -2.56
N GLU A 11 -12.01 -18.95 -2.20
CA GLU A 11 -11.18 -20.13 -2.47
C GLU A 11 -11.02 -20.40 -3.98
N THR A 12 -12.07 -20.14 -4.75
CA THR A 12 -12.11 -20.41 -6.20
C THR A 12 -11.89 -19.17 -7.07
N PHE A 13 -11.65 -18.01 -6.46
CA PHE A 13 -11.48 -16.76 -7.18
C PHE A 13 -10.20 -16.77 -8.01
N ASP A 14 -10.35 -16.57 -9.33
CA ASP A 14 -9.23 -16.48 -10.25
C ASP A 14 -8.56 -15.10 -10.19
N LYS A 15 -7.31 -15.09 -9.70
CA LYS A 15 -6.47 -13.88 -9.59
C LYS A 15 -6.20 -13.22 -10.95
N SER A 16 -6.36 -13.94 -12.07
CA SER A 16 -6.21 -13.39 -13.42
C SER A 16 -7.32 -12.38 -13.77
N LYS A 17 -8.48 -12.50 -13.13
CA LYS A 17 -9.63 -11.58 -13.30
C LYS A 17 -9.45 -10.27 -12.53
N LEU A 18 -8.41 -10.14 -11.70
CA LEU A 18 -8.07 -8.88 -11.05
C LEU A 18 -7.53 -7.89 -12.09
N LYS A 19 -8.05 -6.66 -12.07
CA LYS A 19 -7.49 -5.57 -12.87
C LYS A 19 -6.04 -5.36 -12.45
N LYS A 20 -5.14 -5.18 -13.43
CA LYS A 20 -3.77 -4.75 -13.16
C LYS A 20 -3.83 -3.38 -12.51
N ALA A 21 -3.42 -3.32 -11.26
CA ALA A 21 -3.20 -2.08 -10.54
C ALA A 21 -1.69 -1.82 -10.54
N GLU A 22 -1.30 -0.62 -10.96
CA GLU A 22 0.07 -0.14 -10.79
C GLU A 22 0.21 0.33 -9.35
N THR A 23 0.90 -0.45 -8.52
CA THR A 23 1.17 -0.07 -7.13
C THR A 23 2.37 0.85 -7.12
N THR A 24 2.15 2.14 -6.89
CA THR A 24 3.25 3.10 -6.68
C THR A 24 3.78 2.94 -5.26
N GLU A 25 4.87 2.19 -5.09
CA GLU A 25 5.59 2.11 -3.82
C GLU A 25 6.30 3.44 -3.56
N LYS A 26 5.63 4.33 -2.80
CA LYS A 26 6.23 5.59 -2.33
C LYS A 26 7.12 5.35 -1.10
N ASN A 27 8.14 4.52 -1.27
CA ASN A 27 9.19 4.32 -0.27
C ASN A 27 10.53 4.85 -0.78
N THR A 28 10.50 5.98 -1.47
CA THR A 28 11.73 6.68 -1.85
C THR A 28 12.33 7.28 -0.58
N LEU A 29 13.53 6.85 -0.22
CA LEU A 29 14.30 7.51 0.82
C LEU A 29 14.40 9.00 0.49
N PRO A 30 14.24 9.89 1.48
CA PRO A 30 14.43 11.32 1.26
C PRO A 30 15.84 11.55 0.69
N THR A 31 15.96 12.49 -0.25
CA THR A 31 17.26 12.84 -0.81
C THR A 31 18.10 13.55 0.24
N LYS A 32 19.43 13.61 0.06
CA LYS A 32 20.32 14.37 0.97
C LYS A 32 19.84 15.81 1.17
N GLU A 33 19.36 16.45 0.11
CA GLU A 33 18.82 17.80 0.15
C GLU A 33 17.60 17.91 1.07
N THR A 34 16.64 16.99 0.96
CA THR A 34 15.46 16.94 1.84
C THR A 34 15.86 16.69 3.30
N ILE A 35 16.82 15.80 3.54
CA ILE A 35 17.32 15.49 4.89
C ILE A 35 18.00 16.72 5.51
N ASP A 36 18.82 17.43 4.75
CA ASP A 36 19.55 18.60 5.25
C ASP A 36 18.62 19.81 5.45
N GLN A 37 17.58 19.95 4.62
CA GLN A 37 16.50 20.92 4.83
C GLN A 37 15.72 20.62 6.12
N GLU A 38 15.27 19.39 6.36
CA GLU A 38 14.57 19.01 7.61
C GLU A 38 15.46 19.17 8.87
N LYS A 39 16.75 18.87 8.76
CA LYS A 39 17.69 19.13 9.87
C LYS A 39 17.81 20.61 10.19
N SER A 40 17.76 21.47 9.17
CA SER A 40 17.88 22.92 9.32
C SER A 40 16.55 23.60 9.67
N GLN A 41 15.44 22.95 9.35
CA GLN A 41 14.09 23.39 9.64
C GLN A 41 13.46 22.35 10.58
N PRO A 42 13.74 22.42 11.90
CA PRO A 42 13.01 21.58 12.85
C PRO A 42 11.53 21.86 12.64
N ASN A 43 10.77 20.82 12.31
CA ASN A 43 9.32 20.87 12.17
C ASN A 43 8.77 21.41 13.50
N ALA A 44 8.41 22.69 13.54
CA ALA A 44 7.97 23.40 14.75
C ALA A 44 6.49 23.11 15.04
#